data_AF-A0A6I7R618-F1
#
_entry.id   AF-A0A6I7R618-F1
#
_cell.length_a   1.000
_cell.length_b   1.000
_cell.length_c   1.000
_cell.angle_alpha   90.00
_cell.angle_beta   90.00
_cell.angle_gamma   90.00
#
_symmetry.space_group_name_H-M   'P 1'
#
loop_
_entity.id
_entity.type
_entity.pdbx_description
1 polymer ?
#
loop_
_entity_poly.entity_id
_entity_poly.type
_entity_poly.pdbx_seq_one_letter_code
_entity_poly.pdbx_strand_id
1 'polypeptide(L)'
;MTRAILLLLLTGFTAFQGFAQYTGGDASVLSSKALIVTSSCVTFASSDIYSGGTEGGFTSASVISTPVCQNFNFTSDIYKGGTGQGLAVSGYSPVVNCSSFNLMSDIYKGGAGQGLAISGFYPTVNCATFNLASDIYKGGVEDGAAVSEIIKNINCGAVVAGSPYNGGDGQGFASSAFFAPVSCNSWDVVSTIYKGGIEDGFSSASLISYPACPSFIVLSDIYKGGVQDGVSASTVISTSLCPLFNIVSDIYKGGEGHGSYAASLPMHLVPGVTIDASTLSICAGETIIFTAFPVAGGLLPEFEWFVNGVSIGVSPGDSIQLNNLVDGDEINVELTSSLACASPTVAMSSALTVSVITVAIKIWNGSVSDDWHNPLNWNCGIPTTSDIVFIPASPSNQPMIFGGNTGYCQNIELEGGASLTIQSSGVLNVNQ
;
A
#
# COMPACT_ATOMS: atom_id res chain seq x y z
N MET A 1 43.03 23.66 18.76
CA MET A 1 42.68 24.57 19.86
C MET A 1 41.52 25.45 19.44
N THR A 2 40.37 25.24 20.09
CA THR A 2 39.44 26.26 20.62
C THR A 2 38.74 27.27 19.68
N ARG A 3 37.43 26.98 19.49
CA ARG A 3 36.23 27.85 19.42
C ARG A 3 35.94 28.73 18.18
N ALA A 4 34.78 28.45 17.57
CA ALA A 4 33.63 29.38 17.60
C ALA A 4 32.32 28.56 17.64
N ILE A 5 31.75 28.37 18.84
CA ILE A 5 30.34 28.01 19.02
C ILE A 5 29.66 29.34 19.36
N LEU A 6 28.91 29.91 18.41
CA LEU A 6 27.98 30.99 18.68
C LEU A 6 26.58 30.38 18.78
N LEU A 7 26.22 29.92 19.98
CA LEU A 7 24.85 29.51 20.28
C LEU A 7 24.07 30.77 20.72
N LEU A 8 23.42 31.45 19.78
CA LEU A 8 22.49 32.54 20.08
C LEU A 8 21.10 31.94 20.36
N LEU A 9 20.86 31.56 21.61
CA LEU A 9 19.52 31.40 22.15
C LEU A 9 19.03 32.78 22.60
N LEU A 10 18.42 33.54 21.69
CA LEU A 10 17.71 34.77 22.04
C LEU A 10 16.21 34.53 21.93
N THR A 11 15.56 34.34 23.07
CA THR A 11 14.12 34.47 23.22
C THR A 11 13.78 35.96 23.27
N GLY A 12 13.19 36.48 22.20
CA GLY A 12 12.58 37.82 22.19
C GLY A 12 13.18 38.78 21.15
N PHE A 13 12.30 39.19 20.22
CA PHE A 13 12.37 40.32 19.28
C PHE A 13 13.19 40.22 17.97
N THR A 14 12.46 40.59 16.90
CA THR A 14 12.83 41.16 15.58
C THR A 14 13.86 40.45 14.71
N ALA A 15 13.42 40.11 13.49
CA ALA A 15 14.15 39.47 12.43
C ALA A 15 15.56 40.06 12.21
N PHE A 16 16.58 39.22 12.35
CA PHE A 16 17.93 39.50 11.86
C PHE A 16 17.91 39.45 10.33
N GLN A 17 18.13 40.58 9.65
CA GLN A 17 18.21 40.67 8.18
C GLN A 17 19.62 40.36 7.61
N GLY A 18 20.39 39.48 8.26
CA GLY A 18 21.73 39.11 7.80
C GLY A 18 21.85 37.61 7.61
N PHE A 19 21.85 37.14 6.37
CA PHE A 19 22.22 35.75 6.04
C PHE A 19 23.74 35.64 6.08
N ALA A 20 24.29 34.74 6.90
CA ALA A 20 25.72 34.41 6.85
C ALA A 20 25.97 33.49 5.65
N GLN A 21 26.69 33.99 4.65
CA GLN A 21 27.24 33.18 3.56
C GLN A 21 28.43 32.37 4.10
N TYR A 22 28.51 31.09 3.75
CA TYR A 22 29.65 30.24 4.10
C TYR A 22 30.31 29.71 2.84
N THR A 23 31.50 30.23 2.55
CA THR A 23 32.41 29.78 1.48
C THR A 23 33.52 28.93 2.11
N GLY A 24 33.71 27.69 1.64
CA GLY A 24 34.85 26.85 2.04
C GLY A 24 36.19 27.51 1.69
N GLY A 25 37.14 27.57 2.62
CA GLY A 25 38.49 28.09 2.37
C GLY A 25 39.45 27.03 1.82
N ASP A 26 40.57 27.47 1.22
CA ASP A 26 41.54 26.68 0.42
C ASP A 26 42.16 25.43 1.10
N ALA A 27 41.95 25.18 2.39
CA ALA A 27 42.37 23.93 3.04
C ALA A 27 41.66 23.63 4.37
N SER A 28 40.59 24.36 4.71
CA SER A 28 40.04 24.35 6.07
C SER A 28 38.62 23.78 6.13
N VAL A 29 38.44 22.81 7.04
CA VAL A 29 37.15 22.23 7.41
C VAL A 29 36.25 23.33 7.98
N LEU A 30 35.23 23.74 7.21
CA LEU A 30 34.17 24.62 7.70
C LEU A 30 32.95 23.77 8.06
N SER A 31 32.79 23.51 9.36
CA SER A 31 31.60 22.90 9.95
C SER A 31 30.75 24.01 10.60
N SER A 32 29.70 24.48 9.93
CA SER A 32 28.70 25.38 10.52
C SER A 32 27.41 24.64 10.82
N LYS A 33 26.87 24.77 12.04
CA LYS A 33 25.56 24.21 12.41
C LYS A 33 24.49 25.31 12.49
N ALA A 34 23.33 25.01 11.91
CA ALA A 34 22.02 25.67 12.03
C ALA A 34 21.75 26.93 11.17
N LEU A 35 20.92 26.76 10.13
CA LEU A 35 20.02 27.81 9.62
C LEU A 35 18.74 27.77 10.47
N ILE A 36 18.43 28.85 11.19
CA ILE A 36 17.18 29.00 11.96
C ILE A 36 16.24 29.90 11.15
N VAL A 37 15.13 29.34 10.66
CA VAL A 37 14.09 30.11 9.94
C VAL A 37 12.98 30.43 10.94
N THR A 38 12.89 31.69 11.38
CA THR A 38 11.77 32.16 12.21
C THR A 38 10.61 32.66 11.35
N SER A 39 9.43 32.80 11.97
CA SER A 39 8.05 32.86 11.44
C SER A 39 7.68 33.96 10.40
N SER A 40 8.64 34.62 9.78
CA SER A 40 8.40 35.58 8.69
C SER A 40 9.42 35.35 7.58
N CYS A 41 9.08 34.47 6.62
CA CYS A 41 9.95 34.13 5.51
C CYS A 41 10.27 35.37 4.66
N VAL A 42 11.52 35.81 4.75
CA VAL A 42 12.16 36.74 3.81
C VAL A 42 12.56 35.92 2.57
N THR A 43 12.34 36.46 1.38
CA THR A 43 12.92 35.98 0.13
C THR A 43 14.39 35.60 0.33
N PHE A 44 14.78 34.35 0.04
CA PHE A 44 16.19 33.97 0.02
C PHE A 44 16.87 34.75 -1.11
N ALA A 45 17.73 35.70 -0.74
CA ALA A 45 18.26 36.73 -1.63
C ALA A 45 19.50 36.30 -2.43
N SER A 46 19.54 36.75 -3.70
CA SER A 46 20.64 37.08 -4.64
C SER A 46 21.97 36.30 -4.70
N SER A 47 22.21 35.27 -3.89
CA SER A 47 23.50 34.55 -3.82
C SER A 47 23.35 33.16 -3.20
N ASP A 48 24.29 32.28 -3.51
CA ASP A 48 24.28 30.89 -3.02
C ASP A 48 24.47 30.83 -1.49
N ILE A 49 23.69 30.01 -0.79
CA ILE A 49 23.71 29.97 0.69
C ILE A 49 24.95 29.21 1.20
N TYR A 50 25.23 28.07 0.60
CA TYR A 50 26.41 27.25 0.87
C TYR A 50 27.12 26.92 -0.43
N SER A 51 28.41 27.26 -0.52
CA SER A 51 29.25 26.93 -1.66
C SER A 51 30.48 26.13 -1.22
N GLY A 52 30.79 25.08 -1.99
CA GLY A 52 32.05 24.36 -1.85
C GLY A 52 33.25 25.25 -2.20
N GLY A 53 34.42 24.87 -1.70
CA GLY A 53 35.67 25.62 -1.94
C GLY A 53 36.20 25.50 -3.38
N THR A 54 37.28 26.22 -3.65
CA THR A 54 37.93 26.26 -4.95
C THR A 54 38.81 25.03 -5.26
N GLU A 55 39.22 24.28 -4.23
CA GLU A 55 39.96 23.00 -4.29
C GLU A 55 39.21 21.87 -3.53
N GLY A 56 39.86 20.81 -3.06
CA GLY A 56 39.26 19.63 -2.38
C GLY A 56 38.59 19.90 -1.01
N GLY A 57 38.10 21.10 -0.76
CA GLY A 57 37.49 21.54 0.50
C GLY A 57 36.14 20.88 0.80
N PHE A 58 35.80 20.77 2.09
CA PHE A 58 34.56 20.19 2.59
C PHE A 58 33.69 21.25 3.31
N THR A 59 32.41 21.31 2.96
CA THR A 59 31.41 22.13 3.66
C THR A 59 30.23 21.26 4.14
N SER A 60 29.72 21.52 5.35
CA SER A 60 28.53 20.85 5.86
C SER A 60 27.55 21.80 6.55
N ALA A 61 26.25 21.61 6.33
CA ALA A 61 25.19 22.34 7.03
C ALA A 61 24.09 21.42 7.54
N SER A 62 23.37 21.86 8.59
CA SER A 62 22.17 21.20 9.09
C SER A 62 21.07 22.20 9.44
N VAL A 63 19.83 21.92 9.06
CA VAL A 63 18.64 22.75 9.41
C VAL A 63 17.82 22.04 10.49
N ILE A 64 17.54 22.72 11.61
CA ILE A 64 17.08 22.09 12.87
C ILE A 64 15.64 22.53 13.26
N SER A 65 15.02 23.49 12.58
CA SER A 65 13.69 24.01 12.93
C SER A 65 12.65 23.78 11.85
N THR A 66 11.38 23.54 12.22
CA THR A 66 10.22 23.43 11.31
C THR A 66 9.71 24.82 10.89
N PRO A 67 10.02 25.31 9.68
CA PRO A 67 9.53 26.61 9.26
C PRO A 67 8.05 26.49 8.88
N VAL A 68 7.20 27.34 9.47
CA VAL A 68 5.84 27.57 9.00
C VAL A 68 5.85 28.89 8.24
N CYS A 69 5.75 28.83 6.92
CA CYS A 69 5.72 30.02 6.08
C CYS A 69 4.59 29.91 5.06
N GLN A 70 3.91 31.03 4.78
CA GLN A 70 2.88 31.02 3.74
C GLN A 70 3.49 30.79 2.36
N ASN A 71 4.61 31.44 2.03
CA ASN A 71 5.27 31.32 0.73
C ASN A 71 6.76 31.05 0.89
N PHE A 72 7.27 29.98 0.28
CA PHE A 72 8.71 29.73 0.11
C PHE A 72 9.12 30.10 -1.31
N ASN A 73 10.06 31.04 -1.46
CA ASN A 73 10.58 31.46 -2.77
C ASN A 73 12.11 31.32 -2.77
N PHE A 74 12.61 30.36 -3.53
CA PHE A 74 14.04 30.13 -3.72
C PHE A 74 14.48 30.75 -5.05
N THR A 75 15.34 31.77 -4.98
CA THR A 75 15.82 32.53 -6.16
C THR A 75 17.31 32.35 -6.43
N SER A 76 18.02 31.61 -5.57
CA SER A 76 19.44 31.29 -5.66
C SER A 76 19.70 29.87 -5.17
N ASP A 77 20.88 29.32 -5.49
CA ASP A 77 21.19 27.94 -5.14
C ASP A 77 21.37 27.80 -3.62
N ILE A 78 20.74 26.81 -2.98
CA ILE A 78 20.92 26.64 -1.53
C ILE A 78 22.27 26.00 -1.24
N TYR A 79 22.58 24.93 -1.96
CA TYR A 79 23.82 24.19 -1.84
C TYR A 79 24.44 24.04 -3.22
N LYS A 80 25.65 24.57 -3.36
CA LYS A 80 26.42 24.51 -4.60
C LYS A 80 27.77 23.87 -4.33
N GLY A 81 28.14 22.89 -5.16
CA GLY A 81 29.46 22.30 -5.13
C GLY A 81 30.55 23.32 -5.46
N GLY A 82 31.78 23.01 -5.06
CA GLY A 82 32.94 23.86 -5.33
C GLY A 82 33.40 23.85 -6.79
N THR A 83 34.46 24.60 -7.10
CA THR A 83 35.10 24.55 -8.43
C THR A 83 36.16 23.45 -8.56
N GLY A 84 36.55 22.80 -7.45
CA GLY A 84 37.47 21.65 -7.40
C GLY A 84 36.78 20.33 -7.01
N GLN A 85 37.55 19.33 -6.56
CA GLN A 85 37.03 18.03 -6.04
C GLN A 85 36.27 18.14 -4.69
N GLY A 86 35.79 19.33 -4.33
CA GLY A 86 35.22 19.60 -3.02
C GLY A 86 33.87 18.90 -2.77
N LEU A 87 33.60 18.58 -1.50
CA LEU A 87 32.37 17.91 -1.05
C LEU A 87 31.49 18.88 -0.24
N ALA A 88 30.23 19.01 -0.65
CA ALA A 88 29.21 19.74 0.09
C ALA A 88 28.15 18.79 0.63
N VAL A 89 27.90 18.79 1.95
CA VAL A 89 26.92 17.91 2.60
C VAL A 89 25.85 18.72 3.34
N SER A 90 24.58 18.37 3.18
CA SER A 90 23.50 18.91 4.01
C SER A 90 22.74 17.81 4.75
N GLY A 91 22.33 18.10 5.99
CA GLY A 91 21.33 17.33 6.73
C GLY A 91 20.09 18.17 6.97
N TYR A 92 18.98 17.89 6.27
CA TYR A 92 17.77 18.70 6.35
C TYR A 92 16.61 17.86 6.93
N SER A 93 16.19 18.18 8.16
CA SER A 93 15.13 17.47 8.90
C SER A 93 14.05 18.39 9.50
N PRO A 94 13.26 19.09 8.66
CA PRO A 94 11.95 19.56 9.11
C PRO A 94 10.78 19.23 8.18
N VAL A 95 9.59 19.09 8.77
CA VAL A 95 8.30 19.19 8.07
C VAL A 95 8.10 20.65 7.65
N VAL A 96 7.88 20.89 6.36
CA VAL A 96 7.57 22.21 5.79
C VAL A 96 6.07 22.28 5.57
N ASN A 97 5.39 23.23 6.23
CA ASN A 97 3.98 23.52 5.98
C ASN A 97 3.87 24.90 5.31
N CYS A 98 3.24 24.96 4.13
CA CYS A 98 3.12 26.21 3.38
C CYS A 98 1.84 26.36 2.56
N SER A 99 1.54 27.58 2.12
CA SER A 99 0.49 27.83 1.14
C SER A 99 1.04 27.73 -0.29
N SER A 100 2.25 28.24 -0.54
CA SER A 100 2.96 28.09 -1.81
C SER A 100 4.45 27.82 -1.65
N PHE A 101 4.97 26.94 -2.51
CA PHE A 101 6.39 26.68 -2.67
C PHE A 101 6.78 27.02 -4.10
N ASN A 102 7.76 27.90 -4.30
CA ASN A 102 8.25 28.32 -5.61
C ASN A 102 9.78 28.15 -5.67
N LEU A 103 10.24 27.26 -6.55
CA LEU A 103 11.65 27.01 -6.80
C LEU A 103 12.05 27.62 -8.15
N MET A 104 12.88 28.66 -8.13
CA MET A 104 13.39 29.35 -9.34
C MET A 104 14.91 29.20 -9.53
N SER A 105 15.60 28.52 -8.61
CA SER A 105 17.03 28.15 -8.68
C SER A 105 17.23 26.80 -8.02
N ASP A 106 18.39 26.17 -8.17
CA ASP A 106 18.57 24.78 -7.77
C ASP A 106 18.73 24.62 -6.25
N ILE A 107 18.09 23.64 -5.60
CA ILE A 107 18.32 23.45 -4.15
C ILE A 107 19.71 22.86 -3.93
N TYR A 108 20.05 21.82 -4.69
CA TYR A 108 21.33 21.15 -4.67
C TYR A 108 21.92 21.13 -6.06
N LYS A 109 23.07 21.77 -6.22
CA LYS A 109 23.79 21.85 -7.47
C LYS A 109 25.19 21.32 -7.30
N GLY A 110 25.60 20.42 -8.17
CA GLY A 110 26.98 19.94 -8.23
C GLY A 110 27.97 21.05 -8.52
N GLY A 111 29.27 20.75 -8.31
CA GLY A 111 30.34 21.72 -8.54
C GLY A 111 30.61 22.01 -10.02
N ALA A 112 31.48 22.98 -10.27
CA ALA A 112 32.00 23.25 -11.62
C ALA A 112 33.05 22.22 -12.06
N GLY A 113 33.63 21.44 -11.14
CA GLY A 113 34.49 20.27 -11.40
C GLY A 113 33.88 18.96 -10.85
N GLN A 114 34.70 17.98 -10.48
CA GLN A 114 34.29 16.68 -9.89
C GLN A 114 33.62 16.78 -8.49
N GLY A 115 33.14 17.95 -8.09
CA GLY A 115 32.58 18.20 -6.77
C GLY A 115 31.27 17.45 -6.52
N LEU A 116 31.13 16.88 -5.34
CA LEU A 116 29.98 16.07 -4.91
C LEU A 116 29.10 16.88 -3.95
N ALA A 117 27.80 16.95 -4.23
CA ALA A 117 26.78 17.49 -3.34
C ALA A 117 25.92 16.33 -2.79
N ILE A 118 25.86 16.16 -1.47
CA ILE A 118 25.04 15.13 -0.81
C ILE A 118 24.01 15.80 0.09
N SER A 119 22.77 15.33 0.04
CA SER A 119 21.74 15.66 1.03
C SER A 119 21.20 14.41 1.72
N GLY A 120 21.23 14.40 3.05
CA GLY A 120 20.43 13.48 3.87
C GLY A 120 19.09 14.14 4.20
N PHE A 121 18.04 13.81 3.45
CA PHE A 121 16.75 14.52 3.44
C PHE A 121 15.67 13.71 4.19
N TYR A 122 14.87 14.37 5.04
CA TYR A 122 13.62 13.84 5.63
C TYR A 122 12.39 14.81 5.64
N PRO A 123 12.22 15.83 4.77
CA PRO A 123 11.01 16.64 4.79
C PRO A 123 9.78 15.95 4.26
N THR A 124 8.75 16.06 5.07
CA THR A 124 7.38 16.14 4.60
C THR A 124 7.10 17.59 4.17
N VAL A 125 6.76 17.81 2.90
CA VAL A 125 6.38 19.14 2.38
C VAL A 125 4.88 19.18 2.14
N ASN A 126 4.16 19.82 3.05
CA ASN A 126 2.72 20.03 2.96
C ASN A 126 2.44 21.45 2.45
N CYS A 127 2.28 21.59 1.14
CA CYS A 127 2.02 22.88 0.52
C CYS A 127 0.76 22.84 -0.35
N ALA A 128 -0.10 23.87 -0.28
CA ALA A 128 -1.30 23.92 -1.12
C ALA A 128 -0.95 24.09 -2.61
N THR A 129 0.14 24.80 -2.92
CA THR A 129 0.69 24.97 -4.28
C THR A 129 2.19 24.72 -4.29
N PHE A 130 2.71 24.10 -5.35
CA PHE A 130 4.09 23.65 -5.46
C PHE A 130 4.66 23.85 -6.88
N ASN A 131 5.26 24.99 -7.12
CA ASN A 131 5.79 25.40 -8.43
C ASN A 131 7.30 25.11 -8.51
N LEU A 132 7.69 24.22 -9.42
CA LEU A 132 9.09 23.92 -9.72
C LEU A 132 9.46 24.49 -11.10
N ALA A 133 10.20 25.59 -11.11
CA ALA A 133 10.81 26.19 -12.31
C ALA A 133 12.32 25.91 -12.43
N SER A 134 12.92 25.22 -11.46
CA SER A 134 14.33 24.78 -11.43
C SER A 134 14.45 23.38 -10.81
N ASP A 135 15.66 22.85 -10.75
CA ASP A 135 15.95 21.49 -10.31
C ASP A 135 16.07 21.44 -8.77
N ILE A 136 15.47 20.44 -8.12
CA ILE A 136 15.75 20.21 -6.69
C ILE A 136 17.19 19.69 -6.56
N TYR A 137 17.59 18.80 -7.46
CA TYR A 137 18.93 18.25 -7.57
C TYR A 137 19.43 18.37 -9.01
N LYS A 138 20.52 19.10 -9.20
CA LYS A 138 21.24 19.22 -10.45
C LYS A 138 22.67 18.72 -10.28
N GLY A 139 23.15 17.86 -11.18
CA GLY A 139 24.56 17.46 -11.23
C GLY A 139 25.51 18.62 -11.55
N GLY A 140 26.82 18.37 -11.50
CA GLY A 140 27.84 19.38 -11.83
C GLY A 140 28.14 19.47 -13.32
N VAL A 141 29.09 20.34 -13.68
CA VAL A 141 29.36 20.68 -15.11
C VAL A 141 30.26 19.64 -15.81
N GLU A 142 31.06 18.86 -15.06
CA GLU A 142 31.88 17.74 -15.58
C GLU A 142 31.42 16.38 -15.01
N ASP A 143 32.07 15.88 -13.95
CA ASP A 143 31.71 14.63 -13.23
C ASP A 143 30.93 14.89 -11.93
N GLY A 144 30.50 16.14 -11.71
CA GLY A 144 29.90 16.53 -10.44
C GLY A 144 28.63 15.74 -10.16
N ALA A 145 28.55 15.20 -8.95
CA ALA A 145 27.48 14.31 -8.54
C ALA A 145 26.55 14.98 -7.52
N ALA A 146 25.26 14.67 -7.60
CA ALA A 146 24.25 15.06 -6.62
C ALA A 146 23.53 13.81 -6.11
N VAL A 147 23.55 13.58 -4.79
CA VAL A 147 22.91 12.40 -4.17
C VAL A 147 21.94 12.83 -3.06
N SER A 148 20.75 12.22 -3.07
CA SER A 148 19.73 12.40 -2.04
C SER A 148 19.24 11.08 -1.46
N GLU A 149 18.97 11.07 -0.16
CA GLU A 149 18.20 10.03 0.51
C GLU A 149 16.84 10.65 0.93
N ILE A 150 15.74 10.25 0.27
CA ILE A 150 14.31 10.32 0.69
C ILE A 150 13.54 11.66 0.54
N ILE A 151 12.57 11.75 -0.38
CA ILE A 151 11.42 12.71 -0.27
C ILE A 151 10.15 11.98 0.21
N LYS A 152 9.47 12.50 1.25
CA LYS A 152 8.19 11.98 1.76
C LYS A 152 7.04 12.97 1.55
N ASN A 153 5.87 12.43 1.17
CA ASN A 153 4.55 13.07 1.23
C ASN A 153 4.51 14.49 0.64
N ILE A 154 4.59 14.58 -0.68
CA ILE A 154 4.19 15.80 -1.41
C ILE A 154 2.65 15.77 -1.54
N ASN A 155 1.96 16.66 -0.83
CA ASN A 155 0.55 16.95 -1.10
C ASN A 155 0.50 18.03 -2.19
N CYS A 156 -0.08 17.76 -3.36
CA CYS A 156 -0.03 18.70 -4.50
C CYS A 156 -1.32 18.83 -5.31
N GLY A 157 -1.60 20.08 -5.71
CA GLY A 157 -2.44 20.46 -6.85
C GLY A 157 -1.64 21.35 -7.82
N ALA A 158 -0.43 20.93 -8.20
CA ALA A 158 0.55 21.78 -8.86
C ALA A 158 1.16 21.18 -10.14
N VAL A 159 1.61 22.07 -11.02
CA VAL A 159 2.30 21.78 -12.29
C VAL A 159 3.80 21.70 -12.02
N VAL A 160 4.41 20.54 -12.25
CA VAL A 160 5.87 20.40 -12.30
C VAL A 160 6.32 20.81 -13.70
N ALA A 161 6.99 21.95 -13.85
CA ALA A 161 7.39 22.49 -15.16
C ALA A 161 8.85 22.17 -15.53
N GLY A 162 9.64 21.63 -14.59
CA GLY A 162 11.06 21.26 -14.78
C GLY A 162 11.35 19.80 -14.44
N SER A 163 12.62 19.39 -14.55
CA SER A 163 13.10 18.06 -14.13
C SER A 163 13.68 18.15 -12.74
N PRO A 164 12.92 17.84 -11.66
CA PRO A 164 13.38 18.10 -10.30
C PRO A 164 14.68 17.37 -9.95
N TYR A 165 15.01 16.31 -10.69
CA TYR A 165 16.26 15.60 -10.59
C TYR A 165 16.90 15.54 -11.98
N ASN A 166 17.98 16.27 -12.14
CA ASN A 166 18.68 16.44 -13.40
C ASN A 166 20.17 16.09 -13.23
N GLY A 167 20.69 15.28 -14.15
CA GLY A 167 22.12 15.00 -14.22
C GLY A 167 22.94 16.25 -14.56
N GLY A 168 24.25 16.09 -14.51
CA GLY A 168 25.17 17.18 -14.83
C GLY A 168 25.27 17.49 -16.32
N ASP A 169 26.02 18.54 -16.66
CA ASP A 169 26.28 18.94 -18.05
C ASP A 169 27.35 18.04 -18.74
N GLY A 170 27.95 17.06 -18.01
CA GLY A 170 28.89 16.02 -18.49
C GLY A 170 28.51 14.59 -18.07
N GLN A 171 29.47 13.74 -17.65
CA GLN A 171 29.20 12.41 -17.03
C GLN A 171 28.53 12.50 -15.64
N GLY A 172 28.20 13.71 -15.19
CA GLY A 172 27.62 13.99 -13.88
C GLY A 172 26.43 13.09 -13.50
N PHE A 173 26.48 12.62 -12.25
CA PHE A 173 25.56 11.65 -11.67
C PHE A 173 24.51 12.35 -10.80
N ALA A 174 23.22 12.10 -11.05
CA ALA A 174 22.16 12.50 -10.13
C ALA A 174 21.40 11.27 -9.65
N SER A 175 21.38 11.03 -8.34
CA SER A 175 20.67 9.91 -7.74
C SER A 175 19.79 10.36 -6.59
N SER A 176 18.56 9.86 -6.58
CA SER A 176 17.66 9.98 -5.42
C SER A 176 17.26 8.60 -4.94
N ALA A 177 17.51 8.27 -3.68
CA ALA A 177 16.82 7.17 -3.05
C ALA A 177 15.44 7.67 -2.61
N PHE A 178 14.37 6.97 -2.98
CA PHE A 178 13.06 6.97 -2.33
C PHE A 178 12.11 8.15 -2.64
N PHE A 179 11.02 7.84 -3.34
CA PHE A 179 9.81 8.65 -3.45
C PHE A 179 8.67 7.94 -2.69
N ALA A 180 8.31 8.48 -1.53
CA ALA A 180 7.18 7.97 -0.73
C ALA A 180 5.83 8.27 -1.41
N PRO A 181 4.70 7.73 -0.91
CA PRO A 181 3.40 7.99 -1.53
C PRO A 181 3.12 9.48 -1.55
N VAL A 182 3.09 10.03 -2.76
CA VAL A 182 2.27 11.21 -3.06
C VAL A 182 0.85 10.84 -2.67
N SER A 183 0.01 11.75 -2.20
CA SER A 183 -1.42 11.51 -2.04
C SER A 183 -2.13 12.61 -2.78
N CYS A 184 -2.46 12.36 -4.05
CA CYS A 184 -3.01 13.38 -4.95
C CYS A 184 -4.37 12.95 -5.49
N ASN A 185 -5.30 13.91 -5.52
CA ASN A 185 -6.62 13.76 -6.12
C ASN A 185 -6.60 13.93 -7.65
N SER A 186 -5.52 14.48 -8.22
CA SER A 186 -5.19 14.52 -9.65
C SER A 186 -3.72 14.89 -9.81
N TRP A 187 -2.98 14.23 -10.70
CA TRP A 187 -1.57 14.53 -10.97
C TRP A 187 -1.29 14.37 -12.46
N ASP A 188 -1.00 15.49 -13.14
CA ASP A 188 -0.59 15.52 -14.54
C ASP A 188 0.94 15.70 -14.59
N VAL A 189 1.66 14.65 -15.00
CA VAL A 189 3.11 14.73 -15.21
C VAL A 189 3.36 15.27 -16.62
N VAL A 190 3.72 16.55 -16.71
CA VAL A 190 3.97 17.27 -17.98
C VAL A 190 5.46 17.41 -18.33
N SER A 191 6.37 17.06 -17.42
CA SER A 191 7.82 17.06 -17.64
C SER A 191 8.50 15.82 -17.05
N THR A 192 9.69 15.49 -17.57
CA THR A 192 10.50 14.39 -17.07
C THR A 192 10.96 14.66 -15.65
N ILE A 193 10.65 13.76 -14.71
CA ILE A 193 10.97 13.97 -13.29
C ILE A 193 12.45 13.66 -13.02
N TYR A 194 12.95 12.57 -13.60
CA TYR A 194 14.32 12.12 -13.44
C TYR A 194 15.00 12.11 -14.80
N LYS A 195 15.96 13.01 -14.99
CA LYS A 195 16.68 13.16 -16.24
C LYS A 195 18.17 12.95 -16.00
N GLY A 196 18.82 12.08 -16.77
CA GLY A 196 20.28 11.94 -16.77
C GLY A 196 20.99 13.14 -17.43
N GLY A 197 22.31 13.18 -17.31
CA GLY A 197 23.17 14.25 -17.84
C GLY A 197 23.32 14.26 -19.37
N ILE A 198 24.13 15.18 -19.89
CA ILE A 198 24.27 15.46 -21.34
C ILE A 198 25.24 14.48 -22.07
N GLU A 199 25.93 13.59 -21.36
CA GLU A 199 26.77 12.52 -21.92
C GLU A 199 26.40 11.14 -21.33
N ASP A 200 27.35 10.35 -20.80
CA ASP A 200 27.13 9.04 -20.14
C ASP A 200 26.32 9.12 -18.82
N GLY A 201 25.62 10.25 -18.62
CA GLY A 201 24.91 10.62 -17.41
C GLY A 201 23.94 9.54 -16.96
N PHE A 202 24.09 9.19 -15.69
CA PHE A 202 23.30 8.16 -15.03
C PHE A 202 22.22 8.82 -14.16
N SER A 203 20.99 8.30 -14.27
CA SER A 203 19.90 8.61 -13.36
C SER A 203 19.45 7.32 -12.67
N SER A 204 19.47 7.29 -11.33
CA SER A 204 18.78 6.24 -10.58
C SER A 204 17.77 6.82 -9.61
N ALA A 205 16.62 6.18 -9.54
CA ALA A 205 15.72 6.32 -8.42
C ALA A 205 15.44 4.96 -7.80
N SER A 206 15.42 4.87 -6.47
CA SER A 206 15.00 3.64 -5.79
C SER A 206 13.67 3.88 -5.10
N LEU A 207 12.63 3.11 -5.46
CA LEU A 207 11.35 2.99 -4.76
C LEU A 207 10.33 4.12 -4.99
N ILE A 208 9.23 3.76 -5.67
CA ILE A 208 7.99 4.54 -5.76
C ILE A 208 6.93 3.76 -4.99
N SER A 209 6.40 4.33 -3.91
CA SER A 209 5.11 3.90 -3.38
C SER A 209 4.06 4.80 -4.03
N TYR A 210 3.10 4.26 -4.76
CA TYR A 210 2.14 5.07 -5.51
C TYR A 210 1.17 5.83 -4.58
N PRO A 211 0.68 7.02 -5.00
CA PRO A 211 -0.53 7.61 -4.47
C PRO A 211 -1.73 6.66 -4.55
N ALA A 212 -2.53 6.67 -3.49
CA ALA A 212 -3.93 6.27 -3.59
C ALA A 212 -4.62 7.27 -4.54
N CYS A 213 -4.91 6.87 -5.78
CA CYS A 213 -5.43 7.78 -6.81
C CYS A 213 -6.85 7.41 -7.29
N PRO A 214 -7.68 8.41 -7.60
CA PRO A 214 -8.45 8.48 -8.82
C PRO A 214 -7.68 9.26 -9.92
N SER A 215 -7.72 8.76 -11.17
CA SER A 215 -7.24 9.35 -12.45
C SER A 215 -5.85 10.02 -12.48
N PHE A 216 -4.88 9.34 -13.11
CA PHE A 216 -3.50 9.79 -13.33
C PHE A 216 -3.17 9.77 -14.84
N ILE A 217 -2.58 10.85 -15.36
CA ILE A 217 -2.18 11.00 -16.78
C ILE A 217 -0.67 11.27 -16.85
N VAL A 218 0.06 10.45 -17.63
CA VAL A 218 1.49 10.63 -17.92
C VAL A 218 1.62 11.23 -19.31
N LEU A 219 2.01 12.51 -19.40
CA LEU A 219 2.19 13.22 -20.67
C LEU A 219 3.67 13.27 -21.11
N SER A 220 4.62 12.88 -20.26
CA SER A 220 6.07 12.87 -20.54
C SER A 220 6.81 11.75 -19.80
N ASP A 221 8.02 11.41 -20.25
CA ASP A 221 8.83 10.33 -19.68
C ASP A 221 9.12 10.56 -18.19
N ILE A 222 8.78 9.67 -17.25
CA ILE A 222 9.04 9.90 -15.81
C ILE A 222 10.55 9.77 -15.51
N TYR A 223 11.18 8.75 -16.08
CA TYR A 223 12.60 8.47 -15.97
C TYR A 223 13.24 8.46 -17.36
N LYS A 224 14.20 9.34 -17.60
CA LYS A 224 14.98 9.41 -18.83
C LYS A 224 16.47 9.37 -18.51
N GLY A 225 17.21 8.45 -19.11
CA GLY A 225 18.67 8.44 -19.06
C GLY A 225 19.30 9.70 -19.69
N GLY A 226 20.62 9.83 -19.59
CA GLY A 226 21.37 10.91 -20.22
C GLY A 226 21.37 10.87 -21.75
N VAL A 227 21.98 11.87 -22.39
CA VAL A 227 22.12 11.91 -23.86
C VAL A 227 23.29 10.99 -24.26
N GLN A 228 23.07 9.97 -25.11
CA GLN A 228 23.97 8.82 -25.43
C GLN A 228 23.69 7.54 -24.61
N ASP A 229 24.69 6.94 -23.97
CA ASP A 229 24.60 5.60 -23.34
C ASP A 229 24.05 5.65 -21.90
N GLY A 230 23.41 6.77 -21.55
CA GLY A 230 22.86 7.02 -20.23
C GLY A 230 21.93 5.91 -19.75
N VAL A 231 22.10 5.52 -18.49
CA VAL A 231 21.32 4.47 -17.85
C VAL A 231 20.25 5.08 -16.96
N SER A 232 19.05 4.50 -17.06
CA SER A 232 17.96 4.76 -16.13
C SER A 232 17.63 3.48 -15.35
N ALA A 233 17.73 3.52 -14.03
CA ALA A 233 17.48 2.35 -13.20
C ALA A 233 16.47 2.66 -12.09
N SER A 234 15.50 1.75 -11.93
CA SER A 234 14.52 1.75 -10.83
C SER A 234 14.27 0.36 -10.29
N THR A 235 14.34 0.23 -8.96
CA THR A 235 14.30 -1.08 -8.28
C THR A 235 12.91 -1.51 -7.81
N VAL A 236 11.85 -0.68 -7.86
CA VAL A 236 10.55 -1.13 -7.31
C VAL A 236 9.34 -0.48 -8.01
N ILE A 237 8.38 -1.32 -8.40
CA ILE A 237 7.02 -0.90 -8.76
C ILE A 237 6.00 -1.48 -7.77
N SER A 238 5.26 -0.55 -7.14
CA SER A 238 3.97 -0.60 -6.43
C SER A 238 3.54 -1.80 -5.56
N THR A 239 3.03 -1.46 -4.37
CA THR A 239 2.18 -2.31 -3.52
C THR A 239 0.69 -1.92 -3.56
N SER A 240 0.28 -0.96 -4.40
CA SER A 240 -1.10 -0.45 -4.44
C SER A 240 -1.76 -0.46 -5.81
N LEU A 241 -3.08 -0.66 -5.73
CA LEU A 241 -4.05 -1.02 -6.76
C LEU A 241 -4.67 0.25 -7.34
N CYS A 242 -4.42 0.58 -8.61
CA CYS A 242 -5.19 1.62 -9.32
C CYS A 242 -5.44 1.24 -10.78
N PRO A 243 -6.67 1.41 -11.30
CA PRO A 243 -7.03 1.09 -12.67
C PRO A 243 -6.66 2.24 -13.63
N LEU A 244 -6.36 1.87 -14.87
CA LEU A 244 -6.30 2.73 -16.06
C LEU A 244 -5.32 3.91 -15.97
N PHE A 245 -4.05 3.62 -16.24
CA PHE A 245 -3.08 4.64 -16.64
C PHE A 245 -3.38 5.10 -18.07
N ASN A 246 -3.61 6.40 -18.28
CA ASN A 246 -3.49 7.00 -19.61
C ASN A 246 -2.04 7.42 -19.81
N ILE A 247 -1.23 6.50 -20.33
CA ILE A 247 0.19 6.69 -20.60
C ILE A 247 0.34 7.18 -22.04
N VAL A 248 0.80 8.41 -22.22
CA VAL A 248 1.11 8.97 -23.55
C VAL A 248 2.62 8.92 -23.85
N SER A 249 3.47 8.64 -22.85
CA SER A 249 4.95 8.60 -22.94
C SER A 249 5.56 7.48 -22.07
N ASP A 250 6.82 7.10 -22.29
CA ASP A 250 7.45 5.97 -21.59
C ASP A 250 7.66 6.23 -20.08
N ILE A 251 7.29 5.31 -19.19
CA ILE A 251 7.63 5.46 -17.76
C ILE A 251 9.16 5.44 -17.57
N TYR A 252 9.85 4.55 -18.29
CA TYR A 252 11.30 4.39 -18.27
C TYR A 252 11.85 4.48 -19.68
N LYS A 253 12.81 5.37 -19.88
CA LYS A 253 13.52 5.55 -21.14
C LYS A 253 15.03 5.58 -20.89
N GLY A 254 15.77 4.76 -21.64
CA GLY A 254 17.22 4.84 -21.68
C GLY A 254 17.69 6.15 -22.31
N GLY A 255 19.01 6.33 -22.41
CA GLY A 255 19.59 7.46 -23.12
C GLY A 255 19.37 7.45 -24.64
N GLU A 256 19.67 8.57 -25.30
CA GLU A 256 19.61 8.71 -26.76
C GLU A 256 20.82 8.00 -27.40
N GLY A 257 20.81 6.67 -27.52
CA GLY A 257 21.96 5.86 -27.99
C GLY A 257 21.83 4.37 -27.65
N HIS A 258 22.93 3.73 -27.20
CA HIS A 258 22.90 2.36 -26.63
C HIS A 258 22.42 2.33 -25.17
N GLY A 259 21.64 3.36 -24.78
CA GLY A 259 21.12 3.52 -23.43
C GLY A 259 20.36 2.28 -22.95
N SER A 260 20.57 1.92 -21.68
CA SER A 260 19.93 0.77 -21.05
C SER A 260 18.98 1.22 -19.95
N TYR A 261 17.90 0.46 -19.75
CA TYR A 261 16.99 0.65 -18.62
C TYR A 261 16.81 -0.66 -17.85
N ALA A 262 16.68 -0.56 -16.53
CA ALA A 262 16.38 -1.70 -15.67
C ALA A 262 15.17 -1.35 -14.79
N ALA A 263 14.09 -2.10 -14.96
CA ALA A 263 12.88 -2.00 -14.16
C ALA A 263 12.50 -3.39 -13.62
N SER A 264 12.41 -3.53 -12.30
CA SER A 264 11.86 -4.72 -11.65
C SER A 264 10.39 -4.49 -11.32
N LEU A 265 9.53 -4.85 -12.27
CA LEU A 265 8.07 -4.78 -12.14
C LEU A 265 7.52 -6.09 -11.54
N PRO A 266 6.96 -6.09 -10.31
CA PRO A 266 5.94 -7.08 -9.99
C PRO A 266 4.62 -6.60 -10.63
N MET A 267 4.51 -6.60 -11.97
CA MET A 267 3.31 -6.08 -12.67
C MET A 267 2.12 -7.05 -12.62
N HIS A 268 2.09 -7.95 -11.65
CA HIS A 268 1.13 -9.03 -11.67
C HIS A 268 0.87 -9.51 -10.25
N LEU A 269 -0.36 -9.29 -9.80
CA LEU A 269 -0.86 -9.91 -8.58
C LEU A 269 -1.50 -11.23 -8.97
N VAL A 270 -1.07 -12.32 -8.34
CA VAL A 270 -1.71 -13.63 -8.51
C VAL A 270 -2.85 -13.72 -7.51
N PRO A 271 -4.12 -13.73 -7.95
CA PRO A 271 -5.24 -13.90 -7.05
C PRO A 271 -5.22 -15.28 -6.38
N GLY A 272 -5.82 -15.37 -5.21
CA GLY A 272 -6.02 -16.63 -4.49
C GLY A 272 -7.35 -16.61 -3.76
N VAL A 273 -7.92 -17.78 -3.50
CA VAL A 273 -9.13 -17.90 -2.70
C VAL A 273 -9.10 -19.19 -1.90
N THR A 274 -9.47 -19.10 -0.62
CA THR A 274 -9.76 -20.26 0.23
C THR A 274 -11.21 -20.21 0.64
N ILE A 275 -11.79 -21.36 0.97
CA ILE A 275 -13.17 -21.45 1.46
C ILE A 275 -13.19 -22.11 2.83
N ASP A 276 -14.17 -21.72 3.64
CA ASP A 276 -14.52 -22.36 4.90
C ASP A 276 -16.04 -22.60 4.94
N ALA A 277 -16.48 -23.51 5.81
CA ALA A 277 -17.88 -23.87 5.98
C ALA A 277 -18.30 -23.74 7.45
N SER A 278 -19.57 -23.42 7.70
CA SER A 278 -20.11 -23.39 9.07
C SER A 278 -20.01 -24.74 9.79
N THR A 279 -20.08 -25.83 9.01
CA THR A 279 -19.81 -27.22 9.42
C THR A 279 -19.60 -28.05 8.15
N LEU A 280 -18.90 -29.17 8.25
CA LEU A 280 -18.72 -30.15 7.16
C LEU A 280 -19.46 -31.48 7.42
N SER A 281 -20.15 -31.58 8.55
CA SER A 281 -20.96 -32.75 8.90
C SER A 281 -22.35 -32.27 9.27
N ILE A 282 -23.32 -32.68 8.46
CA ILE A 282 -24.71 -32.28 8.62
C ILE A 282 -25.64 -33.47 8.48
N CYS A 283 -26.88 -33.25 8.91
CA CYS A 283 -28.00 -34.10 8.57
C CYS A 283 -28.61 -33.74 7.23
N ALA A 284 -29.20 -34.74 6.56
CA ALA A 284 -29.90 -34.50 5.30
C ALA A 284 -30.98 -33.42 5.45
N GLY A 285 -30.93 -32.40 4.59
CA GLY A 285 -31.83 -31.24 4.58
C GLY A 285 -31.39 -30.06 5.47
N GLU A 286 -30.30 -30.19 6.23
CA GLU A 286 -29.72 -29.03 6.93
C GLU A 286 -29.03 -28.08 5.97
N THR A 287 -28.93 -26.81 6.38
CA THR A 287 -28.30 -25.75 5.60
C THR A 287 -26.86 -25.52 6.06
N ILE A 288 -25.92 -25.48 5.12
CA ILE A 288 -24.52 -25.08 5.35
C ILE A 288 -24.31 -23.70 4.76
N ILE A 289 -23.54 -22.87 5.47
CA ILE A 289 -23.03 -21.60 4.95
C ILE A 289 -21.57 -21.81 4.57
N PHE A 290 -21.23 -21.52 3.32
CA PHE A 290 -19.85 -21.47 2.83
C PHE A 290 -19.41 -20.02 2.66
N THR A 291 -18.18 -19.72 3.05
CA THR A 291 -17.59 -18.38 2.98
C THR A 291 -16.23 -18.44 2.30
N ALA A 292 -16.01 -17.57 1.32
CA ALA A 292 -14.78 -17.41 0.58
C ALA A 292 -13.89 -16.31 1.20
N PHE A 293 -12.59 -16.53 1.21
CA PHE A 293 -11.57 -15.61 1.70
C PHE A 293 -10.62 -15.25 0.56
N PRO A 294 -10.89 -14.16 -0.18
CA PRO A 294 -10.08 -13.78 -1.34
C PRO A 294 -8.75 -13.14 -0.94
N VAL A 295 -7.71 -13.43 -1.71
CA VAL A 295 -6.40 -12.77 -1.72
C VAL A 295 -6.27 -12.07 -3.07
N ALA A 296 -5.97 -10.76 -3.06
CA ALA A 296 -5.94 -9.93 -4.28
C ALA A 296 -7.23 -10.03 -5.13
N GLY A 297 -8.41 -10.05 -4.49
CA GLY A 297 -9.71 -10.04 -5.17
C GLY A 297 -10.19 -8.66 -5.64
N GLY A 298 -9.65 -7.58 -5.08
CA GLY A 298 -10.06 -6.21 -5.39
C GLY A 298 -11.24 -5.71 -4.56
N LEU A 299 -11.87 -4.62 -4.99
CA LEU A 299 -12.97 -3.98 -4.26
C LEU A 299 -14.33 -4.62 -4.58
N LEU A 300 -14.48 -5.19 -5.77
CA LEU A 300 -15.72 -5.81 -6.24
C LEU A 300 -15.42 -7.16 -6.92
N PRO A 301 -14.84 -8.13 -6.20
CA PRO A 301 -14.63 -9.48 -6.74
C PRO A 301 -15.95 -10.17 -7.06
N GLU A 302 -15.94 -11.05 -8.06
CA GLU A 302 -17.04 -11.96 -8.35
C GLU A 302 -16.68 -13.38 -7.90
N PHE A 303 -17.66 -14.11 -7.36
CA PHE A 303 -17.49 -15.49 -6.89
C PHE A 303 -18.45 -16.41 -7.63
N GLU A 304 -17.95 -17.43 -8.28
CA GLU A 304 -18.78 -18.49 -8.88
C GLU A 304 -18.64 -19.77 -8.06
N TRP A 305 -19.74 -20.26 -7.51
CA TRP A 305 -19.75 -21.45 -6.67
C TRP A 305 -20.07 -22.69 -7.49
N PHE A 306 -19.46 -23.81 -7.11
CA PHE A 306 -19.59 -25.09 -7.79
C PHE A 306 -19.93 -26.19 -6.79
N VAL A 307 -20.78 -27.13 -7.23
CA VAL A 307 -21.09 -28.39 -6.52
C VAL A 307 -20.74 -29.53 -7.47
N ASN A 308 -19.82 -30.41 -7.07
CA ASN A 308 -19.31 -31.51 -7.89
C ASN A 308 -18.83 -31.05 -9.28
N GLY A 309 -18.19 -29.88 -9.34
CA GLY A 309 -17.71 -29.27 -10.58
C GLY A 309 -18.78 -28.62 -11.46
N VAL A 310 -20.05 -28.60 -11.04
CA VAL A 310 -21.14 -27.92 -11.75
C VAL A 310 -21.39 -26.56 -11.12
N SER A 311 -21.35 -25.49 -11.93
CA SER A 311 -21.65 -24.14 -11.46
C SER A 311 -23.10 -24.03 -11.00
N ILE A 312 -23.29 -23.43 -9.82
CA ILE A 312 -24.60 -23.10 -9.25
C ILE A 312 -24.91 -21.60 -9.31
N GLY A 313 -24.01 -20.80 -9.90
CA GLY A 313 -24.20 -19.38 -10.17
C GLY A 313 -23.12 -18.47 -9.62
N VAL A 314 -23.11 -17.24 -10.15
CA VAL A 314 -22.21 -16.15 -9.74
C VAL A 314 -22.88 -15.31 -8.65
N SER A 315 -22.21 -15.14 -7.51
CA SER A 315 -22.61 -14.26 -6.43
C SER A 315 -21.67 -13.05 -6.32
N PRO A 316 -22.21 -11.83 -6.11
CA PRO A 316 -21.38 -10.67 -5.76
C PRO A 316 -20.93 -10.71 -4.27
N GLY A 317 -21.56 -11.56 -3.46
CA GLY A 317 -21.15 -11.84 -2.08
C GLY A 317 -20.14 -12.97 -2.01
N ASP A 318 -19.34 -12.96 -0.95
CA ASP A 318 -18.33 -13.96 -0.60
C ASP A 318 -18.91 -15.19 0.11
N SER A 319 -20.24 -15.30 0.22
CA SER A 319 -20.88 -16.42 0.92
C SER A 319 -22.12 -16.95 0.18
N ILE A 320 -22.37 -18.24 0.36
CA ILE A 320 -23.53 -18.96 -0.18
C ILE A 320 -24.13 -19.89 0.86
N GLN A 321 -25.43 -20.14 0.77
CA GLN A 321 -26.15 -21.10 1.60
C GLN A 321 -26.69 -22.24 0.74
N LEU A 322 -26.42 -23.48 1.14
CA LEU A 322 -26.87 -24.69 0.44
C LEU A 322 -27.61 -25.60 1.43
N ASN A 323 -28.75 -26.15 1.01
CA ASN A 323 -29.67 -26.92 1.87
C ASN A 323 -30.13 -28.26 1.28
N ASN A 324 -29.56 -28.70 0.15
CA ASN A 324 -29.90 -29.96 -0.52
C ASN A 324 -28.65 -30.75 -0.91
N LEU A 325 -27.65 -30.77 -0.04
CA LEU A 325 -26.40 -31.49 -0.26
C LEU A 325 -26.60 -32.99 -0.03
N VAL A 326 -25.86 -33.79 -0.79
CA VAL A 326 -25.76 -35.24 -0.68
C VAL A 326 -24.39 -35.61 -0.11
N ASP A 327 -24.31 -36.78 0.53
CA ASP A 327 -23.06 -37.27 1.12
C ASP A 327 -21.97 -37.40 0.06
N GLY A 328 -20.81 -36.80 0.33
CA GLY A 328 -19.68 -36.75 -0.60
C GLY A 328 -19.71 -35.59 -1.59
N ASP A 329 -20.69 -34.68 -1.54
CA ASP A 329 -20.69 -33.50 -2.39
C ASP A 329 -19.44 -32.64 -2.14
N GLU A 330 -18.78 -32.25 -3.23
CA GLU A 330 -17.60 -31.38 -3.23
C GLU A 330 -17.98 -29.95 -3.58
N ILE A 331 -17.57 -29.00 -2.73
CA ILE A 331 -17.85 -27.58 -2.87
C ILE A 331 -16.56 -26.82 -3.13
N ASN A 332 -16.52 -26.01 -4.18
CA ASN A 332 -15.41 -25.12 -4.49
C ASN A 332 -15.91 -23.79 -5.08
N VAL A 333 -15.06 -22.78 -5.08
CA VAL A 333 -15.38 -21.45 -5.61
C VAL A 333 -14.29 -20.98 -6.58
N GLU A 334 -14.71 -20.34 -7.67
CA GLU A 334 -13.86 -19.53 -8.53
C GLU A 334 -13.99 -18.05 -8.11
N LEU A 335 -12.86 -17.42 -7.81
CA LEU A 335 -12.75 -15.98 -7.63
C LEU A 335 -12.36 -15.36 -8.97
N THR A 336 -13.15 -14.41 -9.46
CA THR A 336 -12.72 -13.45 -10.51
C THR A 336 -12.33 -12.14 -9.86
N SER A 337 -11.04 -11.78 -9.97
CA SER A 337 -10.50 -10.57 -9.38
C SER A 337 -10.97 -9.33 -10.13
N SER A 338 -11.38 -8.29 -9.38
CA SER A 338 -11.75 -6.99 -9.93
C SER A 338 -10.54 -6.10 -10.25
N LEU A 339 -9.32 -6.63 -10.14
CA LEU A 339 -8.08 -5.88 -10.28
C LEU A 339 -7.57 -5.94 -11.72
N ALA A 340 -7.26 -4.77 -12.29
CA ALA A 340 -6.73 -4.67 -13.65
C ALA A 340 -5.34 -5.33 -13.83
N CYS A 341 -4.59 -5.49 -12.74
CA CYS A 341 -3.27 -6.13 -12.72
C CYS A 341 -3.30 -7.59 -12.26
N ALA A 342 -4.49 -8.17 -12.02
CA ALA A 342 -4.60 -9.57 -11.73
C ALA A 342 -4.27 -10.38 -12.99
N SER A 343 -3.35 -11.32 -12.85
CA SER A 343 -3.14 -12.33 -13.87
C SER A 343 -2.78 -13.64 -13.13
N PRO A 344 -3.13 -14.82 -13.66
CA PRO A 344 -4.47 -14.96 -14.26
C PRO A 344 -5.54 -14.19 -13.44
N THR A 345 -6.57 -13.66 -14.11
CA THR A 345 -7.64 -12.89 -13.45
C THR A 345 -8.51 -13.74 -12.52
N VAL A 346 -8.40 -15.07 -12.64
CA VAL A 346 -9.21 -16.04 -11.90
C VAL A 346 -8.33 -16.90 -10.98
N ALA A 347 -8.91 -17.31 -9.85
CA ALA A 347 -8.31 -18.29 -8.94
C ALA A 347 -9.35 -19.27 -8.43
N MET A 348 -8.97 -20.54 -8.32
CA MET A 348 -9.83 -21.61 -7.80
C MET A 348 -9.43 -21.98 -6.37
N SER A 349 -10.42 -22.22 -5.51
CA SER A 349 -10.17 -22.80 -4.20
C SER A 349 -9.93 -24.31 -4.30
N SER A 350 -9.32 -24.88 -3.24
CA SER A 350 -9.48 -26.31 -2.96
C SER A 350 -10.95 -26.65 -2.70
N ALA A 351 -11.33 -27.90 -2.97
CA ALA A 351 -12.67 -28.38 -2.66
C ALA A 351 -12.82 -28.75 -1.18
N LEU A 352 -13.99 -28.50 -0.61
CA LEU A 352 -14.44 -29.04 0.66
C LEU A 352 -15.45 -30.15 0.40
N THR A 353 -15.24 -31.33 0.96
CA THR A 353 -16.18 -32.45 0.88
C THR A 353 -17.14 -32.41 2.06
N VAL A 354 -18.44 -32.49 1.78
CA VAL A 354 -19.49 -32.51 2.81
C VAL A 354 -19.87 -33.94 3.15
N SER A 355 -19.94 -34.24 4.44
CA SER A 355 -20.51 -35.50 4.95
C SER A 355 -21.96 -35.27 5.34
N VAL A 356 -22.89 -35.93 4.64
CA VAL A 356 -24.34 -35.84 4.89
C VAL A 356 -24.83 -37.13 5.49
N ILE A 357 -25.22 -37.06 6.76
CA ILE A 357 -25.73 -38.21 7.48
C ILE A 357 -27.22 -38.37 7.16
N THR A 358 -27.55 -39.37 6.33
CA THR A 358 -28.91 -39.85 6.18
C THR A 358 -29.16 -40.96 7.19
N VAL A 359 -30.08 -40.75 8.13
CA VAL A 359 -30.42 -41.77 9.11
C VAL A 359 -31.81 -42.34 8.82
N ALA A 360 -31.89 -43.65 8.62
CA ALA A 360 -33.16 -44.35 8.44
C ALA A 360 -34.00 -44.42 9.73
N ILE A 361 -33.35 -44.31 10.89
CA ILE A 361 -33.99 -44.34 12.22
C ILE A 361 -33.49 -43.15 13.04
N LYS A 362 -34.40 -42.25 13.43
CA LYS A 362 -34.10 -41.19 14.40
C LYS A 362 -34.00 -41.79 15.79
N ILE A 363 -32.83 -41.68 16.40
CA ILE A 363 -32.56 -42.24 17.72
C ILE A 363 -32.54 -41.10 18.73
N TRP A 364 -33.32 -41.26 19.79
CA TRP A 364 -33.29 -40.37 20.94
C TRP A 364 -31.99 -40.57 21.73
N ASN A 365 -31.24 -39.49 21.96
CA ASN A 365 -30.03 -39.50 22.78
C ASN A 365 -30.21 -38.81 24.14
N GLY A 366 -31.27 -37.99 24.30
CA GLY A 366 -31.60 -37.27 25.55
C GLY A 366 -30.47 -36.42 26.14
N SER A 367 -29.49 -36.02 25.34
CA SER A 367 -28.23 -35.46 25.84
C SER A 367 -28.36 -34.02 26.34
N VAL A 368 -29.41 -33.30 25.93
CA VAL A 368 -29.62 -31.89 26.31
C VAL A 368 -30.80 -31.73 27.26
N SER A 369 -31.94 -32.35 26.97
CA SER A 369 -33.17 -32.24 27.76
C SER A 369 -34.11 -33.43 27.53
N ASP A 370 -35.26 -33.43 28.19
CA ASP A 370 -36.39 -34.32 27.90
C ASP A 370 -37.27 -33.80 26.74
N ASP A 371 -37.13 -32.54 26.32
CA ASP A 371 -37.94 -31.95 25.25
C ASP A 371 -37.80 -32.66 23.89
N TRP A 372 -38.88 -33.31 23.41
CA TRP A 372 -38.97 -33.93 22.09
C TRP A 372 -38.56 -32.96 20.97
N HIS A 373 -38.90 -31.68 21.11
CA HIS A 373 -38.72 -30.66 20.08
C HIS A 373 -37.35 -29.99 20.11
N ASN A 374 -36.44 -30.44 20.98
CA ASN A 374 -35.06 -30.02 20.93
C ASN A 374 -34.28 -30.91 19.92
N PRO A 375 -33.82 -30.37 18.77
CA PRO A 375 -33.14 -31.17 17.74
C PRO A 375 -31.86 -31.83 18.23
N LEU A 376 -31.21 -31.28 19.26
CA LEU A 376 -29.97 -31.81 19.83
C LEU A 376 -30.18 -33.09 20.66
N ASN A 377 -31.42 -33.41 21.02
CA ASN A 377 -31.75 -34.69 21.66
C ASN A 377 -31.88 -35.84 20.67
N TRP A 378 -31.72 -35.57 19.38
CA TRP A 378 -31.81 -36.56 18.31
C TRP A 378 -30.46 -36.73 17.63
N ASN A 379 -30.18 -37.94 17.16
CA ASN A 379 -28.99 -38.20 16.36
C ASN A 379 -28.92 -37.39 15.06
N CYS A 380 -30.06 -36.89 14.56
CA CYS A 380 -30.11 -36.18 13.31
C CYS A 380 -31.34 -35.26 13.17
N GLY A 381 -31.55 -34.36 14.12
CA GLY A 381 -32.70 -33.45 14.11
C GLY A 381 -34.04 -34.10 14.48
N ILE A 382 -35.07 -33.27 14.63
CA ILE A 382 -36.40 -33.69 15.13
C ILE A 382 -37.07 -34.65 14.12
N PRO A 383 -37.66 -35.77 14.58
CA PRO A 383 -38.38 -36.69 13.70
C PRO A 383 -39.60 -36.06 13.01
N THR A 384 -39.81 -36.47 11.77
CA THR A 384 -40.94 -36.09 10.90
C THR A 384 -41.86 -37.28 10.66
N THR A 385 -42.97 -37.08 9.95
CA THR A 385 -43.95 -38.15 9.64
C THR A 385 -43.42 -39.29 8.79
N SER A 386 -42.23 -39.15 8.19
CA SER A 386 -41.56 -40.22 7.42
C SER A 386 -40.50 -40.97 8.20
N ASP A 387 -40.16 -40.53 9.41
CA ASP A 387 -39.03 -41.09 10.17
C ASP A 387 -39.47 -42.22 11.11
N ILE A 388 -38.70 -43.31 11.13
CA ILE A 388 -38.81 -44.31 12.19
C ILE A 388 -38.08 -43.78 13.42
N VAL A 389 -38.71 -43.83 14.59
CA VAL A 389 -38.14 -43.38 15.85
C VAL A 389 -37.76 -44.57 16.72
N PHE A 390 -36.58 -44.51 17.33
CA PHE A 390 -36.14 -45.45 18.37
C PHE A 390 -35.78 -44.70 19.65
N ILE A 391 -36.32 -45.13 20.80
CA ILE A 391 -36.03 -44.57 22.11
C ILE A 391 -35.33 -45.62 22.98
N PRO A 392 -34.03 -45.43 23.29
CA PRO A 392 -33.30 -46.32 24.19
C PRO A 392 -33.64 -46.04 25.66
N ALA A 393 -33.44 -47.05 26.51
CA ALA A 393 -33.66 -46.93 27.95
C ALA A 393 -32.51 -46.20 28.67
N SER A 394 -31.33 -46.12 28.03
CA SER A 394 -30.11 -45.61 28.66
C SER A 394 -30.07 -44.11 28.97
N PRO A 395 -30.63 -43.19 28.16
CA PRO A 395 -30.60 -41.77 28.48
C PRO A 395 -31.43 -41.46 29.72
N SER A 396 -30.89 -40.64 30.63
CA SER A 396 -31.61 -40.21 31.84
C SER A 396 -32.79 -39.30 31.53
N ASN A 397 -32.65 -38.47 30.49
CA ASN A 397 -33.74 -37.64 29.99
C ASN A 397 -34.53 -38.46 28.96
N GLN A 398 -35.56 -39.16 29.40
CA GLN A 398 -36.50 -39.81 28.51
C GLN A 398 -37.39 -38.76 27.84
N PRO A 399 -37.77 -38.94 26.56
CA PRO A 399 -38.44 -37.91 25.79
C PRO A 399 -39.81 -37.52 26.36
N MET A 400 -40.14 -36.25 26.23
CA MET A 400 -41.39 -35.64 26.62
C MET A 400 -41.92 -34.72 25.52
N ILE A 401 -43.19 -34.89 25.17
CA ILE A 401 -43.94 -33.93 24.35
C ILE A 401 -44.73 -33.02 25.29
N PHE A 402 -44.33 -31.75 25.37
CA PHE A 402 -44.98 -30.74 26.19
C PHE A 402 -46.40 -30.41 25.69
N GLY A 403 -47.24 -29.91 26.59
CA GLY A 403 -48.63 -29.54 26.27
C GLY A 403 -48.71 -28.50 25.15
N GLY A 404 -49.62 -28.71 24.19
CA GLY A 404 -49.79 -27.85 23.02
C GLY A 404 -48.84 -28.15 21.84
N ASN A 405 -47.82 -29.00 22.03
CA ASN A 405 -46.90 -29.39 20.97
C ASN A 405 -47.33 -30.72 20.32
N THR A 406 -46.93 -30.91 19.06
CA THR A 406 -47.15 -32.16 18.32
C THR A 406 -45.80 -32.75 17.90
N GLY A 407 -45.49 -33.96 18.36
CA GLY A 407 -44.40 -34.79 17.84
C GLY A 407 -44.89 -35.63 16.66
N TYR A 408 -44.00 -35.95 15.72
CA TYR A 408 -44.31 -36.72 14.52
C TYR A 408 -43.37 -37.91 14.39
N CYS A 409 -43.88 -39.03 13.88
CA CYS A 409 -43.07 -40.15 13.40
C CYS A 409 -43.90 -41.00 12.41
N GLN A 410 -43.22 -41.85 11.64
CA GLN A 410 -43.85 -42.94 10.89
C GLN A 410 -44.15 -44.12 11.81
N ASN A 411 -43.15 -44.52 12.60
CA ASN A 411 -43.23 -45.59 13.58
C ASN A 411 -42.39 -45.23 14.80
N ILE A 412 -42.69 -45.82 15.94
CA ILE A 412 -41.92 -45.61 17.17
C ILE A 412 -41.67 -46.93 17.89
N GLU A 413 -40.42 -47.19 18.23
CA GLU A 413 -39.97 -48.35 18.99
C GLU A 413 -39.31 -47.88 20.29
N LEU A 414 -39.69 -48.51 21.40
CA LEU A 414 -39.13 -48.23 22.73
C LEU A 414 -38.38 -49.48 23.20
N GLU A 415 -37.13 -49.29 23.60
CA GLU A 415 -36.36 -50.33 24.29
C GLU A 415 -37.02 -50.67 25.65
N GLY A 416 -36.89 -51.91 26.10
CA GLY A 416 -37.41 -52.33 27.41
C GLY A 416 -36.86 -51.45 28.54
N GLY A 417 -37.74 -50.71 29.21
CA GLY A 417 -37.37 -49.76 30.28
C GLY A 417 -37.29 -48.30 29.85
N ALA A 418 -37.39 -48.01 28.55
CA ALA A 418 -37.53 -46.64 28.03
C ALA A 418 -38.95 -46.11 28.26
N SER A 419 -39.13 -44.78 28.17
CA SER A 419 -40.44 -44.14 28.26
C SER A 419 -40.56 -42.94 27.32
N LEU A 420 -41.78 -42.66 26.87
CA LEU A 420 -42.14 -41.41 26.21
C LEU A 420 -43.29 -40.79 26.99
N THR A 421 -43.10 -39.58 27.50
CA THR A 421 -44.16 -38.87 28.24
C THR A 421 -44.88 -37.89 27.33
N ILE A 422 -46.20 -37.93 27.28
CA ILE A 422 -47.01 -36.94 26.56
C ILE A 422 -47.82 -36.16 27.60
N GLN A 423 -47.55 -34.86 27.74
CA GLN A 423 -48.28 -34.02 28.70
C GLN A 423 -49.72 -33.75 28.24
N SER A 424 -50.55 -33.25 29.16
CA SER A 424 -51.91 -32.81 28.83
C SER A 424 -51.90 -31.84 27.66
N SER A 425 -52.71 -32.09 26.63
CA SER A 425 -52.77 -31.37 25.34
C SER A 425 -51.56 -31.52 24.40
N GLY A 426 -50.56 -32.33 24.75
CA GLY A 426 -49.54 -32.77 23.80
C GLY A 426 -50.07 -33.88 22.89
N VAL A 427 -49.51 -34.00 21.69
CA VAL A 427 -49.92 -35.00 20.69
C VAL A 427 -48.69 -35.69 20.11
N LEU A 428 -48.73 -37.02 20.00
CA LEU A 428 -47.82 -37.76 19.12
C LEU A 428 -48.64 -38.22 17.91
N ASN A 429 -48.26 -37.77 16.72
CA ASN A 429 -48.87 -38.20 15.47
C ASN A 429 -47.99 -39.26 14.80
N VAL A 430 -48.55 -40.47 14.67
CA VAL A 430 -47.87 -41.64 14.07
C VAL A 430 -48.58 -41.95 12.75
N ASN A 431 -47.97 -41.59 11.62
CA ASN A 431 -48.53 -41.88 10.29
C ASN A 431 -48.05 -43.27 9.82
N GLN A 432 -48.99 -44.22 9.69
CA GLN A 432 -48.69 -45.55 9.12
C GLN A 432 -48.65 -45.54 7.60
#